data_AF-A0A7V0QIS9-F1
#
_entry.id   AF-A0A7V0QIS9-F1
#
_cell.length_a   1.000
_cell.length_b   1.000
_cell.length_c   1.000
_cell.angle_alpha   90.00
_cell.angle_beta   90.00
_cell.angle_gamma   90.00
#
_symmetry.space_group_name_H-M   'P 1'
#
loop_
_entity.id
_entity.type
_entity.pdbx_description
1 polymer ?
#
loop_
_entity_poly.entity_id
_entity_poly.type
_entity_poly.pdbx_seq_one_letter_code
_entity_poly.pdbx_strand_id
1 'polypeptide(L)' 'MIERLFRLKEKGTDIKTEVMAGVTTFMNMAYIIFVNPAILSKASMDFGAVMVATIFASGIATILMGLWVNYPFALAPGMG' A
#
# COMPACT_ATOMS: atom_id res chain seq x y z
N MET A 1 1.50 21.51 -9.27
CA MET A 1 2.62 20.77 -8.64
C MET A 1 2.42 19.27 -8.76
N ILE A 2 1.32 18.71 -8.23
CA ILE A 2 1.00 17.26 -8.31
C ILE A 2 0.90 16.76 -9.77
N GLU A 3 0.19 17.47 -10.66
CA GLU A 3 0.11 17.08 -12.08
C GLU A 3 1.47 16.96 -12.77
N ARG A 4 2.43 17.81 -12.39
CA ARG A 4 3.78 17.85 -12.97
C ARG A 4 4.70 16.80 -12.35
N LEU A 5 4.50 16.49 -11.07
CA LEU A 5 5.22 15.44 -10.34
C LEU A 5 4.83 14.05 -10.86
N PHE A 6 3.52 13.79 -10.98
CA PHE A 6 2.98 12.48 -11.38
C PHE A 6 2.72 12.33 -12.88
N ARG A 7 2.90 13.41 -13.64
CA ARG A 7 2.69 13.47 -15.10
C ARG A 7 1.29 12.97 -15.50
N LEU A 8 0.27 13.36 -14.75
CA LEU A 8 -1.10 12.85 -14.89
C LEU A 8 -1.65 13.05 -16.32
N LYS A 9 -1.39 14.21 -16.94
CA LYS A 9 -1.77 14.49 -18.34
C LYS A 9 -1.05 13.61 -19.36
N GLU A 10 0.23 13.31 -19.16
CA GLU A 10 0.99 12.40 -20.04
C GLU A 10 0.49 10.95 -19.90
N LYS A 11 0.00 10.58 -18.70
CA LYS A 11 -0.62 9.29 -18.39
C LYS A 11 -2.12 9.23 -18.73
N GLY A 12 -2.71 10.32 -19.23
CA GLY A 12 -4.13 10.38 -19.59
C GLY A 12 -5.11 10.19 -18.42
N THR A 13 -4.69 10.50 -17.19
CA THR A 13 -5.46 10.28 -15.95
C THR A 13 -5.68 11.59 -15.18
N ASP A 14 -6.55 11.56 -14.18
CA ASP A 14 -6.87 12.69 -13.31
C ASP A 14 -6.80 12.29 -11.82
N ILE A 15 -6.77 13.30 -10.95
CA ILE A 15 -6.63 13.09 -9.49
C ILE A 15 -7.76 12.23 -8.92
N LYS A 16 -9.01 12.39 -9.40
CA LYS A 16 -10.14 11.60 -8.88
C LYS A 16 -9.99 10.13 -9.26
N THR A 17 -9.59 9.87 -10.50
CA THR A 17 -9.34 8.53 -11.01
C THR A 17 -8.23 7.84 -10.25
N GLU A 18 -7.09 8.52 -10.02
CA GLU A 18 -5.97 7.97 -9.25
C GLU A 18 -6.34 7.70 -7.79
N VAL A 19 -7.10 8.60 -7.14
CA VAL A 19 -7.56 8.39 -5.77
C VAL A 19 -8.50 7.19 -5.68
N MET A 20 -9.46 7.06 -6.60
CA MET A 20 -10.34 5.89 -6.63
C MET A 20 -9.55 4.60 -6.89
N ALA A 21 -8.63 4.61 -7.86
CA ALA A 21 -7.78 3.47 -8.15
C ALA A 21 -6.97 3.05 -6.91
N GLY A 22 -6.35 4.01 -6.22
CA GLY A 22 -5.60 3.76 -4.98
C GLY A 22 -6.47 3.16 -3.87
N VAL A 23 -7.69 3.67 -3.67
CA VAL A 23 -8.63 3.12 -2.69
C VAL A 23 -9.06 1.69 -3.07
N THR A 24 -9.37 1.44 -4.35
CA THR A 24 -9.71 0.10 -4.84
C THR A 24 -8.55 -0.88 -4.63
N THR A 25 -7.32 -0.48 -4.95
CA THR A 25 -6.13 -1.31 -4.71
C THR A 25 -5.92 -1.58 -3.23
N PHE A 26 -6.09 -0.58 -2.37
CA PHE A 26 -6.01 -0.75 -0.92
C PHE A 26 -7.05 -1.76 -0.41
N MET A 27 -8.30 -1.63 -0.84
CA MET A 27 -9.38 -2.54 -0.43
C MET A 27 -9.11 -3.98 -0.86
N ASN A 28 -8.55 -4.20 -2.05
CA ASN A 28 -8.17 -5.53 -2.53
C ASN A 28 -7.09 -6.19 -1.67
N MET A 29 -6.24 -5.40 -1.01
CA MET A 29 -5.13 -5.88 -0.17
C MET A 29 -5.41 -5.77 1.33
N ALA A 30 -6.52 -5.15 1.74
CA ALA A 30 -6.83 -4.86 3.14
C ALA A 30 -6.87 -6.14 4.01
N TYR A 31 -7.16 -7.29 3.42
CA TYR A 31 -7.15 -8.57 4.12
C TYR A 31 -5.76 -8.93 4.71
N ILE A 32 -4.66 -8.41 4.14
CA ILE A 32 -3.29 -8.60 4.64
C ILE A 32 -3.14 -8.09 6.08
N ILE A 33 -3.90 -7.04 6.45
CA ILE A 33 -3.88 -6.44 7.79
C ILE A 33 -4.24 -7.47 8.87
N PHE A 34 -5.08 -8.46 8.54
CA PHE A 34 -5.50 -9.52 9.47
C PHE A 34 -4.79 -10.84 9.21
N VAL A 35 -4.59 -11.20 7.93
CA VAL A 35 -4.02 -12.49 7.56
C VAL A 35 -2.53 -12.58 7.91
N ASN A 36 -1.73 -11.54 7.67
CA ASN A 36 -0.30 -11.59 7.96
C ASN A 36 -0.03 -11.74 9.48
N PRO A 37 -0.66 -10.96 10.37
CA PRO A 37 -0.52 -11.19 11.81
C PRO A 37 -1.07 -12.54 12.26
N ALA A 38 -2.15 -13.04 11.67
CA ALA A 38 -2.70 -14.36 12.01
C ALA A 38 -1.75 -15.51 11.65
N ILE A 39 -1.00 -15.41 10.55
CA ILE A 39 0.04 -16.38 10.17
C ILE A 39 1.21 -16.30 11.16
N LEU A 40 1.73 -15.09 11.40
CA LEU A 40 2.91 -14.89 12.25
C LEU A 40 2.63 -15.17 13.74
N SER A 41 1.38 -15.01 14.19
CA SER A 41 0.96 -15.40 15.54
C SER A 41 1.07 -16.90 15.79
N LYS A 42 0.99 -17.74 14.74
CA LYS A 42 1.26 -19.18 14.85
C LYS A 42 2.72 -19.48 15.16
N ALA A 43 3.63 -18.57 14.82
CA ALA A 43 5.05 -18.62 15.16
C ALA A 43 5.36 -17.94 16.51
N SER A 44 4.36 -17.82 17.39
CA SER A 44 4.48 -17.20 18.72
C SER A 44 4.84 -15.70 18.72
N MET A 45 4.56 -14.99 17.63
CA MET A 45 4.68 -13.52 17.58
C MET A 45 3.41 -12.84 18.10
N ASP A 46 3.54 -11.63 18.67
CA ASP A 46 2.39 -10.85 19.11
C ASP A 46 1.57 -10.32 17.92
N PHE A 47 0.27 -10.59 17.92
CA PHE A 47 -0.64 -10.20 16.83
C PHE A 47 -0.67 -8.69 16.62
N GLY A 48 -0.78 -7.92 17.72
CA GLY A 48 -0.92 -6.46 17.65
C GLY A 48 0.36 -5.80 17.13
N ALA A 49 1.52 -6.20 17.65
CA ALA A 49 2.82 -5.68 17.25
C ALA A 49 3.09 -5.95 15.76
N VAL A 50 2.82 -7.17 15.28
CA VAL A 50 3.02 -7.54 13.87
C VAL A 50 2.04 -6.83 12.95
N MET A 51 0.79 -6.64 13.37
CA MET A 51 -0.20 -5.86 12.63
C MET A 51 0.27 -4.43 12.43
N VAL A 52 0.68 -3.76 13.51
CA VAL A 52 1.18 -2.38 13.46
C VAL A 52 2.43 -2.30 12.58
N ALA A 53 3.39 -3.21 12.76
CA ALA A 53 4.59 -3.27 11.93
C ALA A 53 4.26 -3.44 10.44
N THR A 54 3.29 -4.30 10.11
CA THR A 54 2.84 -4.54 8.73
C THR A 54 2.24 -3.29 8.11
N ILE A 55 1.33 -2.62 8.82
CA ILE A 55 0.65 -1.41 8.35
C ILE A 55 1.69 -0.30 8.13
N PHE A 56 2.59 -0.08 9.09
CA PHE A 56 3.62 0.96 8.97
C PHE A 56 4.59 0.68 7.84
N ALA A 57 5.12 -0.54 7.74
CA ALA A 57 6.06 -0.90 6.68
C ALA A 57 5.41 -0.78 5.29
N SER A 58 4.20 -1.32 5.12
CA SER A 58 3.46 -1.28 3.84
C SER A 58 3.06 0.15 3.46
N GLY A 59 2.61 0.95 4.45
CA GLY A 59 2.25 2.35 4.25
C GLY A 59 3.45 3.19 3.81
N ILE A 60 4.57 3.08 4.52
CA ILE A 60 5.81 3.78 4.15
C ILE A 60 6.30 3.34 2.78
N ALA A 61 6.37 2.03 2.50
CA ALA A 61 6.81 1.51 1.21
C ALA A 61 5.94 2.00 0.06
N THR A 62 4.62 2.01 0.24
CA THR A 62 3.66 2.50 -0.76
C THR A 62 3.79 4.01 -0.99
N ILE A 63 3.97 4.79 0.08
CA ILE A 63 4.20 6.24 -0.01
C ILE A 63 5.50 6.54 -0.76
N LEU A 64 6.58 5.81 -0.48
CA LEU A 64 7.86 5.97 -1.16
C LEU A 64 7.78 5.62 -2.64
N MET A 65 7.04 4.56 -3.00
CA MET A 65 6.79 4.21 -4.41
C MET A 65 6.04 5.30 -5.16
N GLY A 66 5.03 5.90 -4.52
CA GLY A 66 4.28 7.00 -5.10
C GLY A 66 5.11 8.29 -5.22
N LEU A 67 5.70 8.76 -4.13
CA LEU A 67 6.33 10.09 -4.08
C LEU A 67 7.75 10.13 -4.66
N TRP A 68 8.54 9.08 -4.46
CA TRP A 68 9.94 9.07 -4.85
C TRP A 68 10.14 8.39 -6.20
N VAL A 69 9.54 7.21 -6.39
CA VAL A 69 9.71 6.42 -7.61
C VAL A 69 8.66 6.78 -8.68
N ASN A 70 7.56 7.43 -8.28
CA ASN A 70 6.47 7.86 -9.17
C ASN A 70 5.80 6.70 -9.95
N TYR A 71 5.68 5.54 -9.29
CA TYR A 71 4.97 4.38 -9.80
C TYR A 71 3.71 4.07 -8.96
N PRO A 72 2.59 3.73 -9.61
CA PRO A 72 1.32 3.45 -8.95
C PRO A 72 1.28 2.01 -8.41
N PHE A 73 2.23 1.65 -7.55
CA PHE A 73 2.28 0.33 -6.92
C PHE A 73 2.02 0.43 -5.42
N ALA A 74 1.05 -0.34 -4.96
CA ALA A 74 0.80 -0.54 -3.55
C ALA A 74 1.59 -1.77 -3.07
N LEU A 75 2.43 -1.57 -2.06
CA LEU A 75 3.35 -2.58 -1.55
C LEU A 75 2.87 -3.10 -0.20
N ALA A 76 2.81 -4.42 -0.08
CA ALA A 76 2.41 -5.13 1.13
C ALA A 76 3.23 -6.42 1.25
N PRO A 77 3.35 -7.04 2.44
CA PRO A 77 4.10 -8.27 2.61
C PRO A 77 3.50 -9.39 1.75
N GLY A 78 4.37 -10.05 0.98
CA GLY A 78 4.02 -11.24 0.22
C GLY A 78 3.66 -12.38 1.16
N MET A 79 2.51 -13.00 0.91
CA MET A 79 2.08 -14.21 1.61
C MET A 79 2.37 -15.40 0.68
N GLY A 80 3.18 -16.34 1.15
CA GLY A 80 3.58 -17.56 0.45
C GLY A 80 3.50 -18.76 1.37
#